data_AF-A0A3R7A6Q6-F1
#
_entry.id   AF-A0A3R7A6Q6-F1
#
_cell.length_a   1.000
_cell.length_b   1.000
_cell.length_c   1.000
_cell.angle_alpha   90.00
_cell.angle_beta   90.00
_cell.angle_gamma   90.00
#
_symmetry.space_group_name_H-M   'P 1'
#
loop_
_entity.id
_entity.type
_entity.pdbx_description
1 polymer ?
#
loop_
_entity_poly.entity_id
_entity_poly.type
_entity_poly.pdbx_seq_one_letter_code
_entity_poly.pdbx_strand_id
1 'polypeptide(L)'
;YGVFPDPPGLIEFINHVRDNERALTITHLILWIKANQREWLTNYLATKQQRTSYDSLLRLLQRFCDRHGFSRQRPTKKKVKQADLAEVQSEFAAEFHREYIAYGKDCVYNVDETVIYYERRKLENLQR
;
A
#
# COMPACT_ATOMS: atom_id res chain seq x y z
N TYR A 1 15.75 -17.08 -19.70
CA TYR A 1 14.75 -16.32 -18.91
C TYR A 1 15.18 -14.88 -18.81
N GLY A 2 14.27 -13.95 -19.16
CA GLY A 2 14.33 -12.50 -18.94
C GLY A 2 13.05 -11.88 -19.52
N VAL A 3 12.55 -10.69 -19.17
CA VAL A 3 12.58 -9.97 -17.88
C VAL A 3 11.16 -10.00 -17.31
N PHE A 4 11.04 -10.42 -16.06
CA PHE A 4 10.08 -9.87 -15.09
C PHE A 4 10.73 -10.13 -13.74
N PRO A 5 11.40 -9.11 -13.25
CA PRO A 5 11.06 -8.66 -11.91
C PRO A 5 11.02 -7.14 -11.88
N ASP A 6 9.99 -6.60 -11.25
CA ASP A 6 9.77 -5.16 -11.06
C ASP A 6 9.34 -4.36 -12.31
N PRO A 7 8.35 -4.81 -13.12
CA PRO A 7 7.89 -3.98 -14.23
C PRO A 7 7.15 -2.73 -13.71
N PRO A 8 7.47 -1.54 -14.24
CA PRO A 8 6.78 -0.29 -13.88
C PRO A 8 5.26 -0.39 -14.04
N GLY A 9 4.79 -1.08 -15.09
CA GLY A 9 3.35 -1.24 -15.35
C GLY A 9 2.59 -2.01 -14.25
N LEU A 10 3.25 -2.91 -13.50
CA LEU A 10 2.59 -3.58 -12.36
C LEU A 10 2.47 -2.63 -11.16
N ILE A 11 3.46 -1.76 -10.95
CA ILE A 11 3.44 -0.72 -9.91
C ILE A 11 2.31 0.28 -10.22
N GLU A 12 2.23 0.76 -11.46
CA GLU A 12 1.17 1.66 -11.94
C GLU A 12 -0.22 1.04 -11.75
N PHE A 13 -0.40 -0.23 -12.14
CA PHE A 13 -1.65 -0.94 -11.93
C PHE A 13 -2.03 -1.03 -10.45
N ILE A 14 -1.09 -1.37 -9.58
CA ILE A 14 -1.33 -1.47 -8.13
C ILE A 14 -1.74 -0.12 -7.56
N ASN A 15 -1.03 0.95 -7.91
CA ASN A 15 -1.36 2.30 -7.47
C ASN A 15 -2.75 2.70 -7.96
N HIS A 16 -3.06 2.49 -9.24
CA HIS A 16 -4.38 2.80 -9.79
C HIS A 16 -5.51 2.09 -9.02
N VAL A 17 -5.39 0.79 -8.73
CA VAL A 17 -6.41 0.05 -7.97
C VAL A 17 -6.55 0.60 -6.54
N ARG A 18 -5.43 0.95 -5.90
CA ARG A 18 -5.40 1.47 -4.53
C ARG A 18 -5.95 2.90 -4.42
N ASP A 19 -5.62 3.77 -5.37
CA ASP A 19 -6.10 5.15 -5.43
C ASP A 19 -7.62 5.20 -5.65
N ASN A 20 -8.17 4.18 -6.33
CA ASN A 20 -9.61 3.97 -6.47
C ASN A 20 -10.26 3.29 -5.26
N GLU A 21 -9.51 3.07 -4.17
CA GLU A 21 -9.95 2.44 -2.93
C GLU A 21 -10.55 1.03 -3.12
N ARG A 22 -10.12 0.33 -4.19
CA ARG A 22 -10.59 -1.01 -4.49
C ARG A 22 -9.72 -2.07 -3.82
N ALA A 23 -10.35 -3.17 -3.44
CA ALA A 23 -9.65 -4.31 -2.87
C ALA A 23 -8.67 -4.91 -3.88
N LEU A 24 -7.37 -4.80 -3.58
CA LEU A 24 -6.32 -5.48 -4.33
C LEU A 24 -6.07 -6.87 -3.75
N THR A 25 -5.98 -7.88 -4.63
CA THR A 25 -5.71 -9.27 -4.24
C THR A 25 -4.65 -9.87 -5.15
N ILE A 26 -4.04 -10.98 -4.73
CA ILE A 26 -3.08 -11.72 -5.58
C ILE A 26 -3.68 -12.09 -6.93
N THR A 27 -4.98 -12.41 -6.98
CA THR A 27 -5.68 -12.71 -8.23
C THR A 27 -5.59 -11.55 -9.22
N HIS A 28 -5.75 -10.31 -8.77
CA HIS A 28 -5.61 -9.13 -9.63
C HIS A 28 -4.20 -9.03 -10.23
N LEU A 29 -3.16 -9.29 -9.43
CA LEU A 29 -1.77 -9.29 -9.89
C LEU A 29 -1.53 -10.40 -10.93
N ILE A 30 -2.06 -11.60 -10.69
CA ILE A 30 -1.95 -12.73 -11.63
C ILE A 30 -2.67 -12.42 -12.94
N LEU A 31 -3.86 -11.81 -12.89
CA LEU A 31 -4.61 -11.41 -14.09
C LEU A 31 -3.83 -10.37 -14.90
N TRP A 32 -3.22 -9.39 -14.24
CA TRP A 32 -2.37 -8.40 -14.90
C TRP A 32 -1.18 -9.08 -15.60
N ILE A 33 -0.50 -10.01 -14.93
CA ILE A 33 0.63 -10.75 -15.51
C ILE A 33 0.17 -11.59 -16.70
N LYS A 34 -0.99 -12.26 -16.60
CA LYS A 34 -1.56 -13.06 -17.71
C LYS A 34 -1.87 -12.20 -18.94
N ALA A 35 -2.29 -10.95 -18.74
CA ALA A 35 -2.63 -10.04 -19.83
C ALA A 35 -1.39 -9.38 -20.46
N ASN A 36 -0.41 -8.99 -19.64
CA ASN A 36 0.69 -8.12 -20.07
C ASN A 36 2.04 -8.85 -20.20
N GLN A 37 2.20 -9.99 -19.55
CA GLN A 37 3.47 -10.72 -19.40
C GLN A 37 3.27 -12.23 -19.62
N ARG A 38 2.37 -12.59 -20.55
CA ARG A 38 1.94 -13.98 -20.79
C ARG A 38 3.11 -14.91 -21.14
N GLU A 39 3.96 -14.50 -22.07
CA GLU A 39 5.11 -15.29 -22.50
C GLU A 39 6.08 -15.53 -21.34
N TRP A 40 6.38 -14.48 -20.56
CA TRP A 40 7.18 -14.62 -19.36
C TRP A 40 6.54 -15.58 -18.35
N LEU A 41 5.23 -15.48 -18.11
CA LEU A 41 4.53 -16.36 -17.16
C LEU A 41 4.57 -17.82 -17.59
N THR A 42 4.30 -18.08 -18.88
CA THR A 42 4.33 -19.44 -19.45
C THR A 42 5.71 -20.05 -19.32
N ASN A 43 6.75 -19.30 -19.69
CA ASN A 43 8.12 -19.72 -19.45
C ASN A 43 8.30 -19.95 -17.94
N TYR A 44 8.01 -18.97 -17.08
CA TYR A 44 8.32 -19.06 -15.65
C TYR A 44 7.74 -20.33 -15.01
N LEU A 45 6.50 -20.69 -15.35
CA LEU A 45 5.87 -21.90 -14.85
C LEU A 45 6.51 -23.18 -15.40
N ALA A 46 7.02 -23.18 -16.64
CA ALA A 46 7.70 -24.32 -17.24
C ALA A 46 9.03 -24.69 -16.55
N THR A 47 9.68 -23.75 -15.85
CA THR A 47 10.85 -24.06 -14.99
C THR A 47 10.49 -24.62 -13.63
N LYS A 48 9.23 -24.61 -13.22
CA LYS A 48 8.82 -25.03 -11.88
C LYS A 48 8.20 -26.42 -11.94
N GLN A 49 8.40 -27.18 -10.86
CA GLN A 49 7.68 -28.42 -10.68
C GLN A 49 6.18 -28.11 -10.62
N GLN A 50 5.36 -28.83 -11.39
CA GLN A 50 3.93 -28.51 -11.57
C GLN A 50 3.19 -28.30 -10.24
N ARG A 51 3.49 -29.15 -9.24
CA ARG A 51 2.88 -29.09 -7.89
C ARG A 51 3.21 -27.82 -7.09
N THR A 52 4.33 -27.16 -7.35
CA THR A 52 4.81 -25.99 -6.58
C THR A 52 4.86 -24.71 -7.41
N SER A 53 4.52 -24.79 -8.69
CA SER A 53 4.61 -23.70 -9.66
C SER A 53 3.81 -22.46 -9.21
N TYR A 54 2.56 -22.64 -8.78
CA TYR A 54 1.70 -21.56 -8.29
C TYR A 54 2.17 -20.97 -6.96
N ASP A 55 2.62 -21.80 -6.00
CA ASP A 55 3.15 -21.32 -4.72
C ASP A 55 4.40 -20.45 -4.93
N SER A 56 5.25 -20.82 -5.90
CA SER A 56 6.42 -20.04 -6.24
C SER A 56 6.06 -18.66 -6.83
N LEU A 57 5.00 -18.60 -7.65
CA LEU A 57 4.48 -17.35 -8.21
C LEU A 57 3.89 -16.46 -7.12
N LEU A 58 3.13 -17.04 -6.19
CA LEU A 58 2.56 -16.32 -5.05
C LEU A 58 3.67 -15.66 -4.21
N ARG A 59 4.72 -16.40 -3.88
CA ARG A 59 5.87 -15.88 -3.12
C ARG A 59 6.62 -14.78 -3.88
N LEU A 60 6.75 -14.92 -5.20
CA LEU A 60 7.37 -13.89 -6.05
C LEU A 60 6.58 -12.57 -5.96
N LEU A 61 5.25 -12.65 -6.05
CA LEU A 61 4.35 -11.49 -5.96
C LEU A 61 4.34 -10.87 -4.56
N GLN A 62 4.35 -11.68 -3.50
CA GLN A 62 4.47 -11.19 -2.13
C GLN A 62 5.75 -10.39 -1.94
N ARG A 63 6.90 -10.96 -2.36
CA ARG A 63 8.19 -10.26 -2.30
C ARG A 63 8.23 -9.00 -3.15
N PHE A 64 7.57 -8.99 -4.30
CA PHE A 64 7.41 -7.78 -5.12
C PHE A 64 6.66 -6.71 -4.32
N CYS A 65 5.51 -7.04 -3.72
CA CYS A 65 4.75 -6.09 -2.92
C CYS A 65 5.56 -5.55 -1.74
N ASP A 66 6.27 -6.43 -1.02
CA ASP A 66 7.11 -6.05 0.11
C ASP A 66 8.24 -5.08 -0.30
N ARG A 67 8.91 -5.35 -1.43
CA ARG A 67 9.98 -4.47 -1.95
C ARG A 67 9.49 -3.07 -2.32
N HIS A 68 8.27 -2.96 -2.86
CA HIS A 68 7.68 -1.67 -3.27
C HIS A 68 6.88 -0.99 -2.14
N GLY A 69 6.97 -1.49 -0.89
CA GLY A 69 6.26 -0.90 0.24
C GLY A 69 4.74 -1.07 0.16
N PHE A 70 4.25 -1.98 -0.68
CA PHE A 70 2.83 -2.29 -0.78
C PHE A 70 2.40 -3.14 0.39
N SER A 71 1.97 -2.46 1.46
CA SER A 71 1.37 -3.11 2.62
C SER A 71 -0.07 -3.54 2.34
N ARG A 72 -0.52 -4.56 3.08
CA ARG A 72 -1.92 -4.99 3.07
C ARG A 72 -2.80 -3.82 3.49
N GLN A 73 -3.68 -3.37 2.59
CA GLN A 73 -4.70 -2.38 2.94
C GLN A 73 -5.64 -3.01 3.96
N ARG A 74 -5.67 -2.44 5.16
CA ARG A 74 -6.67 -2.82 6.16
C ARG A 74 -8.00 -2.21 5.72
N PRO A 75 -9.09 -2.99 5.67
CA PRO A 75 -10.43 -2.44 5.48
C PRO A 75 -10.62 -1.36 6.55
N THR A 76 -10.59 -0.12 6.13
CA THR A 76 -10.80 1.01 7.01
C THR A 76 -12.16 1.56 6.63
N LYS A 77 -13.03 1.81 7.60
CA LYS A 77 -14.29 2.52 7.37
C LYS A 77 -13.99 4.00 7.11
N LYS A 78 -13.21 4.33 6.09
CA LYS A 78 -13.02 5.71 5.68
C LYS A 78 -14.28 6.11 4.91
N LYS A 79 -14.91 7.21 5.34
CA LYS A 79 -16.14 7.75 4.73
C LYS A 79 -15.85 8.63 3.51
N VAL A 80 -14.59 8.97 3.27
CA VAL A 80 -14.14 10.02 2.33
C VAL A 80 -12.93 9.50 1.56
N LYS A 81 -12.86 9.79 0.25
CA LYS A 81 -11.79 9.31 -0.61
C LYS A 81 -10.49 10.04 -0.33
N GLN A 82 -9.36 9.40 -0.61
CA GLN A 82 -8.05 10.04 -0.46
C GLN A 82 -7.86 11.30 -1.33
N ALA A 83 -8.43 11.31 -2.55
CA ALA A 83 -8.39 12.48 -3.43
C ALA A 83 -9.11 13.68 -2.80
N ASP A 84 -10.32 13.47 -2.27
CA ASP A 84 -11.10 14.50 -1.60
C ASP A 84 -10.35 15.05 -0.36
N LEU A 85 -9.67 14.18 0.41
CA LEU A 85 -8.84 14.61 1.53
C LEU A 85 -7.64 15.46 1.09
N ALA A 86 -7.01 15.11 -0.05
CA ALA A 86 -5.88 15.87 -0.60
C ALA A 86 -6.32 17.24 -1.11
N GLU A 87 -7.51 17.33 -1.70
CA GLU A 87 -8.14 18.59 -2.11
C GLU A 87 -8.39 19.49 -0.90
N VAL A 88 -9.09 18.99 0.12
CA VAL A 88 -9.35 19.73 1.37
C VAL A 88 -8.05 20.17 2.05
N GLN A 89 -7.03 19.30 2.09
CA GLN A 89 -5.73 19.64 2.64
C GLN A 89 -5.06 20.78 1.86
N SER A 90 -5.11 20.73 0.52
CA SER A 90 -4.53 21.76 -0.34
C SER A 90 -5.24 23.10 -0.21
N GLU A 91 -6.57 23.08 -0.16
CA GLU A 91 -7.39 24.29 0.05
C GLU A 91 -7.08 24.94 1.40
N PHE A 92 -7.07 24.15 2.48
CA PHE A 92 -6.72 24.61 3.82
C PHE A 92 -5.31 25.19 3.87
N ALA A 93 -4.32 24.50 3.29
CA ALA A 93 -2.94 24.98 3.27
C ALA A 93 -2.82 26.32 2.53
N ALA A 94 -3.52 26.47 1.40
CA ALA A 94 -3.55 27.72 0.64
C ALA A 94 -4.21 28.86 1.43
N GLU A 95 -5.32 28.59 2.13
CA GLU A 95 -5.99 29.56 2.99
C GLU A 95 -5.13 29.99 4.17
N PHE A 96 -4.59 29.03 4.91
CA PHE A 96 -3.68 29.26 6.03
C PHE A 96 -2.47 30.12 5.61
N HIS A 97 -1.82 29.77 4.50
CA HIS A 97 -0.66 30.55 4.04
C HIS A 97 -1.03 31.97 3.58
N ARG A 98 -2.23 32.18 3.03
CA ARG A 98 -2.71 33.54 2.68
C ARG A 98 -2.99 34.36 3.92
N GLU A 99 -3.72 33.80 4.88
CA GLU A 99 -4.17 34.51 6.08
C GLU A 99 -2.99 34.88 6.99
N TYR A 100 -2.00 33.99 7.12
CA TYR A 100 -0.87 34.17 8.02
C TYR A 100 0.43 34.60 7.32
N ILE A 101 0.37 35.08 6.08
CA ILE A 101 1.56 35.45 5.28
C ILE A 101 2.45 36.52 5.93
N ALA A 102 1.85 37.38 6.76
CA ALA A 102 2.54 38.48 7.44
C ALA A 102 3.33 38.01 8.68
N TYR A 103 3.08 36.79 9.17
CA TYR A 103 3.73 36.25 10.35
C TYR A 103 5.01 35.49 9.98
N GLY A 104 6.03 35.62 10.81
CA GLY A 104 7.24 34.82 10.70
C GLY A 104 6.97 33.35 11.01
N LYS A 105 7.80 32.46 10.46
CA LYS A 105 7.69 31.00 10.71
C LYS A 105 7.88 30.63 12.18
N ASP A 106 8.58 31.48 12.93
CA ASP A 106 8.79 31.39 14.38
C ASP A 106 7.52 31.65 15.20
N CYS A 107 6.46 32.16 14.58
CA CYS A 107 5.17 32.40 15.22
C CYS A 107 4.18 31.24 15.09
N VAL A 108 4.58 30.11 14.46
CA VAL A 108 3.71 28.95 14.23
C VAL A 108 4.09 27.82 15.19
N TYR A 109 3.18 27.45 16.08
CA TYR A 109 3.38 26.40 17.07
C TYR A 109 2.48 25.20 16.77
N ASN A 110 3.06 24.01 16.62
CA ASN A 110 2.29 22.78 16.52
C ASN A 110 1.88 22.29 17.92
N VAL A 111 0.61 21.98 18.11
CA VAL A 111 0.07 21.44 19.37
C VAL A 111 -0.80 20.24 19.03
N ASP A 112 -0.48 19.08 19.58
CA ASP A 112 -1.27 17.86 19.46
C ASP A 112 -1.27 17.05 20.76
N GLU A 113 -2.33 16.27 20.97
CA GLU A 113 -2.43 15.37 22.11
C GLU A 113 -1.81 14.01 21.77
N THR A 114 -0.71 13.69 22.45
CA THR A 114 -0.15 12.33 22.43
C THR A 114 -0.76 11.51 23.56
N VAL A 115 -1.56 10.50 23.22
CA VAL A 115 -2.14 9.58 24.23
C VAL A 115 -1.03 8.73 24.86
N ILE A 116 -0.93 8.78 26.18
CA ILE A 116 -0.04 7.91 26.96
C ILE A 116 -0.79 6.63 27.31
N TYR A 117 -0.30 5.49 26.85
CA TYR A 117 -0.84 4.18 27.21
C TYR A 117 -0.09 3.63 28.42
N TYR A 118 -0.81 3.37 29.52
CA TYR A 118 -0.26 2.62 30.64
C TYR A 118 -0.16 1.13 30.27
N GLU A 119 0.99 0.53 30.54
CA GLU A 119 1.25 -0.88 30.29
C GLU A 119 0.34 -1.74 31.20
N ARG A 120 -0.69 -2.38 30.63
CA ARG A 120 -1.40 -3.45 31.33
C ARG A 120 -0.55 -4.71 31.26
N ARG A 121 0.30 -4.92 32.28
CA ARG A 121 0.91 -6.24 32.53
C ARG A 121 -0.22 -7.27 32.59
N LYS A 122 -0.32 -8.13 31.58
CA LYS A 122 -1.19 -9.30 31.61
C LYS A 122 -0.83 -10.14 32.84
N LEU A 123 -1.72 -10.21 33.82
CA LEU A 123 -1.80 -11.38 34.69
C LEU A 123 -2.42 -12.51 33.85
N GLU A 124 -1.61 -13.14 33.01
CA GLU A 124 -1.93 -14.45 32.42
C GLU A 124 -0.88 -15.44 32.94
N ASN A 125 -1.04 -15.83 34.21
CA ASN A 125 -0.46 -17.04 34.80
C ASN A 125 -1.58 -17.75 35.56
N LEU A 126 -2.41 -18.50 34.82
CA LEU A 126 -3.36 -19.55 35.19
C LEU A 126 -4.28 -19.67 33.95
N GLN A 127 -4.13 -20.64 33.06
CA GLN A 127 -4.16 -22.08 33.30
C GLN A 127 -3.24 -22.79 32.28
N ARG A 128 -2.31 -23.59 32.81
CA ARG A 128 -1.80 -24.78 32.12
C ARG A 128 -2.92 -25.81 32.01
#